data_AF-A0A645EZ59-F1
#
_entry.id   AF-A0A645EZ59-F1
#
_cell.length_a   1.000
_cell.length_b   1.000
_cell.length_c   1.000
_cell.angle_alpha   90.00
_cell.angle_beta   90.00
_cell.angle_gamma   90.00
#
_symmetry.space_group_name_H-M   'P 1'
#
loop_
_entity.id
_entity.type
_entity.pdbx_description
1 polymer ?
#
loop_
_entity_poly.entity_id
_entity_poly.type
_entity_poly.pdbx_seq_one_letter_code
_entity_poly.pdbx_strand_id
1 'polypeptide(L)' 'MKALGGKENIVEIDNCISRLRLILKDTSLVDENLLKKTGSLGIIKINETNIQVVYGAKVEKAAAELKRAVKSNA' A
#
# COMPACT_ATOMS: atom_id res chain seq x y z
N MET A 1 -5.99 5.29 1.66
CA MET A 1 -6.03 4.81 3.05
C MET A 1 -7.11 3.75 3.28
N LYS A 2 -8.37 3.96 2.89
CA LYS A 2 -9.45 2.96 3.06
C LYS A 2 -9.11 1.57 2.49
N ALA A 3 -8.43 1.53 1.34
CA ALA A 3 -8.01 0.29 0.69
C ALA A 3 -7.06 -0.59 1.52
N LEU A 4 -6.39 -0.03 2.53
CA LEU A 4 -5.42 -0.73 3.38
C LEU A 4 -5.95 -0.96 4.80
N GLY A 5 -7.25 -0.79 5.04
CA GLY A 5 -7.83 -0.94 6.39
C GLY A 5 -7.61 0.26 7.31
N GLY A 6 -7.18 1.41 6.77
CA GLY A 6 -6.95 2.63 7.54
C GLY A 6 -5.47 3.00 7.68
N LYS A 7 -5.21 4.07 8.41
CA LYS A 7 -3.82 4.54 8.68
C LYS A 7 -3.18 3.69 9.77
N GLU A 8 -3.95 3.31 10.79
CA GLU A 8 -3.43 2.53 11.92
C GLU A 8 -3.02 1.11 11.54
N ASN A 9 -3.52 0.62 10.40
CA ASN A 9 -3.14 -0.68 9.87
C ASN A 9 -1.77 -0.65 9.18
N ILE A 10 -1.23 0.51 8.81
CA ILE A 10 0.06 0.61 8.13
C ILE A 10 1.19 0.72 9.16
N VAL A 11 2.10 -0.23 9.15
CA VAL A 11 3.30 -0.28 10.00
C VAL A 11 4.49 0.35 9.29
N GLU A 12 4.73 -0.07 8.04
CA GLU A 12 5.88 0.39 7.26
C GLU A 12 5.54 0.53 5.78
N ILE A 13 6.13 1.53 5.13
CA ILE A 13 5.98 1.81 3.70
C ILE A 13 7.35 1.89 3.05
N ASP A 14 7.65 0.91 2.21
CA ASP A 14 8.85 0.86 1.39
C ASP A 14 8.48 0.69 -0.10
N ASN A 15 9.40 0.98 -1.02
CA ASN A 15 9.20 0.73 -2.44
C ASN A 15 10.51 0.48 -3.18
N CYS A 16 10.46 -0.43 -4.15
CA CYS A 16 11.51 -0.58 -5.15
C CYS A 16 11.15 0.22 -6.42
N ILE A 17 11.80 -0.11 -7.55
CA ILE A 17 11.57 0.52 -8.87
C ILE A 17 10.14 0.28 -9.41
N SER A 18 9.53 -0.88 -9.12
CA SER A 18 8.23 -1.27 -9.68
C SER A 18 7.16 -1.68 -8.67
N ARG A 19 7.54 -1.85 -7.39
CA ARG A 19 6.70 -2.45 -6.35
C ARG A 19 6.70 -1.61 -5.08
N LEU A 20 5.51 -1.32 -4.57
CA LEU A 20 5.27 -0.77 -3.26
C LEU A 20 5.21 -1.94 -2.27
N ARG A 21 6.02 -1.91 -1.22
CA ARG A 21 6.05 -2.92 -0.16
C ARG A 21 5.42 -2.30 1.08
N LEU A 22 4.41 -2.96 1.62
CA LEU A 22 3.69 -2.50 2.79
C LEU A 22 3.76 -3.57 3.86
N ILE A 23 4.20 -3.16 5.05
CA ILE A 23 3.99 -3.93 6.26
C ILE A 23 2.76 -3.35 6.94
N LEU A 24 1.78 -4.20 7.18
CA LEU A 24 0.50 -3.92 7.80
C LEU A 24 0.37 -4.71 9.10
N LYS A 25 -0.60 -4.34 9.94
CA LYS A 25 -0.96 -5.15 11.12
C LYS A 25 -1.80 -6.35 10.73
N ASP A 26 -2.69 -6.17 9.76
CA ASP A 26 -3.61 -7.20 9.30
C ASP A 26 -3.92 -7.01 7.80
N THR A 27 -3.52 -7.98 6.97
CA THR A 27 -3.76 -7.96 5.52
C THR A 27 -5.17 -8.40 5.12
N SER A 28 -5.98 -8.92 6.05
CA SER A 28 -7.40 -9.23 5.82
C SER A 28 -8.25 -7.96 5.64
N LEU A 29 -7.83 -6.85 6.25
CA LEU A 29 -8.46 -5.53 6.12
C LEU A 29 -8.16 -4.83 4.79
N VAL A 30 -7.35 -5.45 3.93
CA VAL A 30 -6.98 -4.88 2.63
C VAL A 30 -8.09 -5.14 1.60
N ASP A 31 -8.61 -4.06 1.04
CA ASP A 31 -9.53 -4.09 -0.09
C ASP A 31 -8.74 -4.04 -1.41
N GLU A 32 -8.61 -5.22 -2.02
CA GLU A 32 -7.91 -5.39 -3.28
C GLU A 32 -8.58 -4.66 -4.45
N ASN A 33 -9.90 -4.50 -4.43
CA ASN A 33 -10.62 -3.80 -5.50
C ASN A 33 -10.32 -2.31 -5.44
N LEU A 34 -10.27 -1.72 -4.24
CA LEU A 34 -9.87 -0.34 -4.07
C LEU A 34 -8.39 -0.12 -4.44
N LEU A 35 -7.50 -1.05 -4.11
CA LEU A 35 -6.10 -0.98 -4.54
C LEU A 35 -5.95 -1.08 -6.07
N LYS A 36 -6.73 -1.92 -6.75
CA LYS A 36 -6.74 -1.93 -8.23
C LYS A 36 -7.21 -0.59 -8.81
N LYS A 37 -8.19 0.07 -8.18
CA LYS A 37 -8.68 1.40 -8.60
C LYS A 37 -7.66 2.53 -8.43
N THR A 38 -6.65 2.39 -7.57
CA THR A 38 -5.55 3.37 -7.48
C THR A 38 -4.55 3.25 -8.63
N GLY A 39 -4.79 2.33 -9.57
CA GLY A 39 -3.92 2.09 -10.73
C GLY A 39 -2.85 1.03 -10.48
N SER A 40 -3.03 0.17 -9.47
CA SER A 40 -2.14 -0.98 -9.29
C SER A 40 -2.35 -2.00 -10.40
N LEU A 41 -1.26 -2.52 -10.93
CA LEU A 41 -1.24 -3.60 -11.92
C LEU A 41 -1.46 -4.98 -11.29
N GLY A 42 -1.16 -5.11 -10.00
CA GLY A 42 -1.31 -6.35 -9.26
C GLY A 42 -1.04 -6.18 -7.78
N ILE A 43 -1.52 -7.14 -6.99
CA ILE A 43 -1.40 -7.18 -5.54
C ILE A 43 -0.92 -8.58 -5.18
N ILE A 44 0.13 -8.66 -4.38
CA ILE A 44 0.74 -9.91 -3.93
C ILE A 44 0.69 -9.88 -2.41
N LYS A 45 -0.15 -10.73 -1.83
CA LYS A 45 -0.14 -10.98 -0.38
C LYS A 45 0.94 -12.00 -0.09
N ILE A 46 1.98 -11.58 0.63
CA ILE A 46 3.11 -12.45 1.01
C ILE A 46 2.72 -13.24 2.26
N ASN A 47 2.10 -12.58 3.24
CA ASN A 47 1.59 -13.20 4.47
C ASN A 47 0.52 -12.29 5.13
N GLU A 48 0.17 -12.58 6.38
CA GLU A 48 -0.85 -11.86 7.18
C GLU A 48 -0.50 -10.40 7.51
N THR A 49 0.76 -9.99 7.32
CA THR A 49 1.25 -8.64 7.63
C THR A 49 1.96 -7.97 6.45
N ASN A 50 2.27 -8.68 5.37
CA ASN A 50 3.09 -8.17 4.29
C ASN A 50 2.39 -8.28 2.94
N ILE A 51 2.25 -7.14 2.26
CA ILE A 51 1.70 -7.06 0.91
C ILE A 51 2.64 -6.28 0.01
N GLN A 52 2.67 -6.68 -1.26
CA GLN A 52 3.33 -5.92 -2.32
C GLN A 52 2.31 -5.52 -3.38
N VAL A 53 2.32 -4.24 -3.74
CA VAL A 53 1.45 -3.69 -4.77
C VAL A 53 2.31 -3.27 -5.96
N VAL A 54 2.02 -3.82 -7.12
CA VAL A 54 2.77 -3.55 -8.35
C VAL A 54 2.19 -2.30 -9.01
N TYR A 55 2.99 -1.25 -9.14
CA TYR A 55 2.60 0.00 -9.83
C TYR A 55 3.46 0.30 -11.06
N GLY A 56 4.52 -0.48 -11.30
CA GLY A 56 5.49 -0.19 -12.35
C GLY A 56 6.18 1.16 -12.11
N ALA A 57 6.45 1.90 -13.18
CA ALA A 57 7.13 3.20 -13.13
C ALA A 57 6.40 4.27 -12.28
N LYS A 58 5.13 4.05 -11.91
CA LYS A 58 4.34 4.98 -11.10
C LYS A 58 4.47 4.73 -9.59
N VAL A 59 5.28 3.76 -9.17
CA VAL A 59 5.38 3.36 -7.76
C VAL A 59 5.89 4.47 -6.85
N GLU A 60 6.85 5.29 -7.30
CA GLU A 60 7.39 6.39 -6.48
C GLU A 60 6.31 7.40 -6.11
N LYS A 61 5.47 7.76 -7.09
CA LYS A 61 4.34 8.67 -6.87
C LYS A 61 3.34 8.07 -5.87
N ALA A 62 2.96 6.81 -6.06
CA ALA A 62 2.04 6.11 -5.16
C ALA A 62 2.60 6.02 -3.73
N ALA A 63 3.89 5.71 -3.58
CA ALA A 63 4.58 5.66 -2.29
C ALA A 63 4.62 7.03 -1.61
N ALA A 64 4.95 8.08 -2.36
CA ALA A 64 5.01 9.45 -1.85
C ALA A 64 3.64 9.95 -1.39
N GLU A 65 2.59 9.71 -2.18
CA GLU A 65 1.21 10.04 -1.82
C GLU A 65 0.75 9.29 -0.57
N LEU A 66 1.05 7.99 -0.48
CA LEU A 66 0.70 7.20 0.71
C LEU A 66 1.45 7.69 1.95
N LYS A 67 2.76 7.92 1.86
CA LYS A 67 3.58 8.45 2.96
C LYS A 67 3.07 9.82 3.41
N ARG A 68 2.66 10.69 2.49
CA ARG A 68 2.02 11.98 2.80
C ARG A 68 0.68 11.79 3.50
N ALA A 69 -0.19 10.91 2.99
CA ALA A 69 -1.50 10.62 3.59
C ALA A 69 -1.38 10.07 5.01
N VAL A 70 -0.36 9.26 5.30
CA VAL A 70 -0.06 8.77 6.65
C VAL A 70 0.48 9.88 7.55
N LYS A 71 1.32 10.79 7.05
CA LYS A 71 1.87 11.89 7.87
C LYS A 71 0.88 13.03 8.13
N SER A 72 -0.03 13.34 7.20
CA SER A 72 -0.81 14.60 7.18
C SER A 72 -2.00 14.68 8.18
N ASN A 73 -2.00 13.91 9.27
CA ASN A 73 -2.96 14.07 10.36
C ASN A 73 -2.21 14.40 11.67
N ALA A 74 -1.45 15.49 11.63
CA ALA A 74 -0.92 16.20 12.79
C ALA A 74 -1.52 17.60 12.79
#